data_AF-A0A2E9Y0Q2-F1
#
_entry.id   AF-A0A2E9Y0Q2-F1
#
_cell.length_a   1.000
_cell.length_b   1.000
_cell.length_c   1.000
_cell.angle_alpha   90.00
_cell.angle_beta   90.00
_cell.angle_gamma   90.00
#
_symmetry.space_group_name_H-M   'P 1'
#
loop_
_entity.id
_entity.type
_entity.pdbx_description
1 polymer ?
#
loop_
_entity_poly.entity_id
_entity_poly.type
_entity_poly.pdbx_seq_one_letter_code
_entity_poly.pdbx_strand_id
1 'polypeptide(L)'
;MINALRETITNPAQIASLDCLSANGNAALEACAFQDITGQRVNKVVKSVTYVEERVNVLVDIWSKDRLATIELATEPEKSADEDLLHEPELGRHSLSQDDVDKLFD
;
A
#
# COMPACT_ATOMS: atom_id res chain seq x y z
N MET A 1 -14.58 30.19 -7.55
CA MET A 1 -14.92 30.78 -6.24
C MET A 1 -13.75 31.54 -5.62
N ILE A 2 -12.56 30.94 -5.49
CA ILE A 2 -11.34 31.63 -5.00
C ILE A 2 -10.97 32.85 -5.87
N ASN A 3 -10.98 32.72 -7.20
CA ASN A 3 -10.68 33.84 -8.11
C ASN A 3 -11.68 35.01 -7.96
N ALA A 4 -12.97 34.72 -7.75
CA ALA A 4 -13.98 35.74 -7.52
C ALA A 4 -13.78 36.47 -6.18
N LEU A 5 -13.36 35.75 -5.13
CA LEU A 5 -12.97 36.36 -3.84
C LEU A 5 -11.70 37.21 -3.95
N ARG A 6 -10.77 36.80 -4.81
CA ARG A 6 -9.53 37.53 -5.09
C ARG A 6 -9.79 38.90 -5.73
N GLU A 7 -10.85 39.00 -6.54
CA GLU A 7 -11.30 40.27 -7.14
C GLU A 7 -11.97 41.22 -6.13
N THR A 8 -12.51 40.69 -5.02
CA THR A 8 -13.22 41.49 -4.01
C THR A 8 -12.32 41.97 -2.87
N ILE A 9 -11.14 41.35 -2.68
CA ILE A 9 -10.20 41.67 -1.60
C ILE A 9 -9.11 42.60 -2.13
N THR A 10 -9.03 43.81 -1.60
CA THR A 10 -8.02 44.81 -2.01
C THR A 10 -6.77 44.81 -1.12
N ASN A 11 -6.84 44.20 0.08
CA ASN A 11 -5.75 44.21 1.03
C ASN A 11 -4.68 43.13 0.67
N PRO A 12 -3.40 43.52 0.44
CA PRO A 12 -2.34 42.59 0.06
C PRO A 12 -2.11 41.45 1.06
N ALA A 13 -2.26 41.71 2.36
CA ALA A 13 -2.06 40.69 3.39
C ALA A 13 -3.18 39.62 3.36
N GLN A 14 -4.40 40.02 3.00
CA GLN A 14 -5.53 39.11 2.88
C GLN A 14 -5.46 38.27 1.60
N ILE A 15 -4.96 38.84 0.50
CA ILE A 15 -4.67 38.08 -0.73
C ILE A 15 -3.60 37.02 -0.47
N ALA A 16 -2.51 37.38 0.22
CA ALA A 16 -1.46 36.43 0.57
C ALA A 16 -1.98 35.27 1.46
N SER A 17 -2.90 35.58 2.38
CA SER A 17 -3.54 34.57 3.22
C SER A 17 -4.47 33.64 2.42
N LEU A 18 -5.19 34.19 1.44
CA LEU A 18 -6.04 33.42 0.52
C LEU A 18 -5.21 32.47 -0.35
N ASP A 19 -4.09 32.94 -0.88
CA ASP A 19 -3.17 32.13 -1.69
C ASP A 19 -2.55 31.00 -0.87
N CYS A 20 -2.13 31.30 0.37
CA CYS A 20 -1.62 30.31 1.31
C CYS A 20 -2.67 29.23 1.61
N LEU A 21 -3.93 29.62 1.85
CA LEU A 21 -5.02 28.67 2.09
C LEU A 21 -5.25 27.77 0.87
N SER A 22 -5.25 28.32 -0.34
CA SER A 22 -5.41 27.55 -1.57
C SER A 22 -4.24 26.57 -1.78
N ALA A 23 -3.01 27.02 -1.53
CA ALA A 23 -1.82 26.18 -1.64
C ALA A 23 -1.84 25.01 -0.64
N ASN A 24 -2.21 25.29 0.62
CA ASN A 24 -2.32 24.27 1.65
C ASN A 24 -3.43 23.25 1.33
N GLY A 25 -4.56 23.70 0.78
CA GLY A 25 -5.64 22.81 0.33
C GLY A 25 -5.18 21.86 -0.77
N ASN A 26 -4.48 22.37 -1.78
CA ASN A 26 -3.91 21.55 -2.84
C ASN A 26 -2.89 20.53 -2.31
N ALA A 27 -1.98 20.98 -1.43
CA ALA A 27 -0.99 20.09 -0.82
C ALA A 27 -1.63 18.97 0.03
N ALA A 28 -2.72 19.26 0.74
CA ALA A 28 -3.46 18.23 1.47
C ALA A 28 -4.10 17.20 0.52
N LEU A 29 -4.67 17.64 -0.60
CA LEU A 29 -5.24 16.74 -1.62
C LEU A 29 -4.16 15.88 -2.29
N GLU A 30 -2.99 16.44 -2.59
CA GLU A 30 -1.84 15.70 -3.10
C GLU A 30 -1.31 14.69 -2.08
N ALA A 31 -1.25 15.05 -0.80
CA ALA A 31 -0.86 14.13 0.27
C ALA A 31 -1.84 12.96 0.44
N CYS A 32 -3.14 13.16 0.17
CA CYS A 32 -4.12 12.08 0.16
C CYS A 32 -3.85 11.03 -0.94
N ALA A 33 -3.12 11.35 -2.01
CA ALA A 33 -2.73 10.35 -3.01
C ALA A 33 -1.81 9.27 -2.41
N PHE A 34 -0.95 9.62 -1.44
CA PHE A 34 -0.16 8.64 -0.70
C PHE A 34 -1.03 7.74 0.20
N GLN A 35 -2.15 8.26 0.70
CA GLN A 35 -3.11 7.46 1.48
C GLN A 35 -3.80 6.44 0.59
N ASP A 36 -4.18 6.80 -0.64
CA ASP A 36 -4.80 5.87 -1.58
C ASP A 36 -3.86 4.70 -1.90
N ILE A 37 -2.59 4.96 -2.22
CA ILE A 37 -1.60 3.92 -2.49
C ILE A 37 -1.39 3.01 -1.25
N THR A 38 -1.36 3.60 -0.05
CA THR A 38 -1.23 2.84 1.20
C THR A 38 -2.45 1.94 1.42
N GLY A 39 -3.66 2.46 1.20
CA GLY A 39 -4.91 1.69 1.28
C GLY A 39 -4.94 0.53 0.29
N GLN A 40 -4.52 0.77 -0.96
CA GLN A 40 -4.40 -0.28 -1.97
C GLN A 40 -3.42 -1.38 -1.55
N ARG A 41 -2.25 -1.02 -0.99
CA ARG A 41 -1.24 -1.97 -0.53
C ARG A 41 -1.74 -2.80 0.65
N VAL A 42 -2.33 -2.17 1.66
CA VAL A 42 -2.91 -2.87 2.81
C VAL A 42 -3.97 -3.86 2.35
N ASN A 43 -4.86 -3.46 1.44
CA ASN A 43 -5.89 -4.35 0.89
C ASN A 43 -5.29 -5.57 0.17
N LYS A 44 -4.21 -5.39 -0.60
CA LYS A 44 -3.50 -6.52 -1.24
C LYS A 44 -2.93 -7.49 -0.19
N VAL A 45 -2.26 -6.98 0.84
CA VAL A 45 -1.69 -7.81 1.91
C VAL A 45 -2.78 -8.57 2.66
N VAL A 46 -3.88 -7.90 3.04
CA VAL A 46 -5.02 -8.53 3.72
C VAL A 46 -5.58 -9.67 2.87
N LYS A 47 -5.81 -9.44 1.57
CA LYS A 47 -6.29 -10.50 0.66
C LYS A 47 -5.35 -11.70 0.61
N SER A 48 -4.04 -11.47 0.55
CA SER A 48 -3.05 -12.56 0.55
C SER A 48 -3.07 -13.34 1.87
N VAL A 49 -3.18 -12.66 3.01
CA VAL A 49 -3.27 -13.32 4.32
C VAL A 49 -4.56 -14.14 4.43
N THR A 50 -5.70 -13.58 4.04
CA THR A 50 -6.99 -14.29 4.02
C THR A 50 -6.93 -15.54 3.12
N TYR A 51 -6.30 -15.44 1.95
CA TYR A 51 -6.13 -16.60 1.06
C TYR A 51 -5.33 -17.73 1.72
N VAL A 52 -4.23 -17.39 2.42
CA VAL A 52 -3.43 -18.40 3.14
C VAL A 52 -4.25 -19.01 4.28
N GLU A 53 -4.96 -18.19 5.04
CA GLU A 53 -5.82 -18.63 6.14
C GLU A 53 -6.89 -19.63 5.67
N GLU A 54 -7.59 -19.34 4.57
CA GLU A 54 -8.58 -20.25 3.99
C GLU A 54 -7.99 -21.63 3.69
N ARG A 55 -6.77 -21.68 3.15
CA ARG A 55 -6.11 -22.95 2.81
C ARG A 55 -5.62 -23.71 4.02
N VAL A 56 -5.09 -23.01 5.01
CA VAL A 56 -4.72 -23.64 6.29
C VAL A 56 -5.95 -24.24 6.95
N ASN A 57 -7.09 -23.52 6.97
CA ASN A 57 -8.32 -24.04 7.53
C ASN A 57 -8.82 -25.29 6.79
N VAL A 58 -8.75 -25.32 5.46
CA VAL A 58 -9.06 -26.54 4.68
C VAL A 58 -8.15 -27.70 5.06
N LEU A 59 -6.83 -27.46 5.21
CA LEU A 59 -5.89 -28.51 5.62
C LEU A 59 -6.17 -29.03 7.04
N VAL A 60 -6.56 -28.14 7.95
CA VAL A 60 -6.94 -28.51 9.32
C VAL A 60 -8.18 -29.39 9.34
N ASP A 61 -9.18 -29.06 8.52
CA ASP A 61 -10.40 -29.86 8.38
C ASP A 61 -10.11 -31.25 7.80
N ILE A 62 -9.19 -31.36 6.85
CA ILE A 62 -8.80 -32.64 6.24
C ILE A 62 -8.06 -33.55 7.24
N TRP A 63 -7.15 -33.00 8.05
CA TRP A 63 -6.33 -33.81 8.94
C TRP A 63 -7.02 -34.21 10.25
N SER A 64 -8.17 -33.62 10.59
CA SER A 64 -8.83 -33.74 11.90
C SER A 64 -7.94 -33.25 13.05
N LYS A 65 -8.52 -32.47 13.97
CA LYS A 65 -7.79 -31.84 15.08
C LYS A 65 -7.00 -32.83 15.95
N ASP A 66 -7.50 -34.05 16.10
CA ASP A 66 -6.86 -35.10 16.90
C ASP A 66 -5.53 -35.60 16.30
N ARG A 67 -5.39 -35.64 14.97
CA ARG A 67 -4.14 -36.06 14.32
C ARG A 67 -3.11 -34.94 14.28
N LEU A 68 -3.55 -33.69 14.18
CA LEU A 68 -2.65 -32.53 14.27
C LEU A 68 -2.00 -32.42 15.64
N ALA A 69 -2.73 -32.75 16.71
CA ALA A 69 -2.22 -32.76 18.07
C ALA A 69 -1.11 -33.81 18.32
N THR A 70 -0.97 -34.80 17.42
CA THR A 70 0.07 -35.84 17.50
C THR A 70 1.28 -35.57 16.62
N ILE A 71 1.28 -34.48 15.84
CA ILE A 71 2.42 -34.10 15.01
C ILE A 71 3.49 -33.48 15.91
N GLU A 72 4.62 -34.16 16.04
CA GLU A 72 5.83 -33.56 16.61
C GLU A 72 6.38 -32.54 15.61
N LEU A 73 6.34 -31.26 15.98
CA LEU A 73 7.01 -30.21 15.21
C LEU A 73 8.52 -30.43 15.35
N ALA A 74 9.18 -30.80 14.25
CA ALA A 74 10.63 -30.81 14.18
C ALA A 74 11.12 -29.41 14.58
N THR A 75 11.97 -29.35 15.60
CA THR A 75 12.71 -28.14 15.94
C THR A 75 13.48 -27.71 14.70
N GLU A 76 13.38 -26.43 14.35
CA GLU A 76 13.95 -25.89 13.11
C GLU A 76 15.39 -26.41 12.90
N PRO A 77 15.69 -27.04 11.74
CA PRO A 77 17.08 -27.31 11.41
C PRO A 77 17.82 -25.98 11.32
N GLU A 78 19.05 -25.91 11.86
CA GLU A 78 19.88 -24.72 11.74
C GLU A 78 19.92 -24.26 10.27
N LYS A 79 19.62 -22.98 10.05
CA LYS A 79 19.56 -22.35 8.74
C LYS A 79 20.83 -22.69 7.95
N SER A 80 20.68 -23.55 6.93
CA SER A 80 21.81 -23.93 6.08
C SER A 80 22.19 -22.75 5.19
N ALA A 81 23.46 -22.69 4.78
CA ALA A 81 24.01 -21.63 3.92
C ALA A 81 23.25 -21.42 2.58
N ASP A 82 22.40 -22.37 2.17
CA ASP A 82 21.55 -22.25 0.99
C ASP A 82 20.37 -21.27 1.19
N GLU A 83 20.01 -20.93 2.44
CA GLU A 83 18.94 -19.95 2.71
C GLU A 83 19.33 -18.52 2.29
N ASP A 84 20.64 -18.20 2.27
CA ASP A 84 21.18 -16.93 1.77
C ASP A 84 21.06 -16.80 0.24
N LEU A 85 20.92 -17.92 -0.48
CA LEU A 85 20.73 -17.93 -1.94
C LEU A 85 19.28 -17.68 -2.36
N LEU A 86 18.32 -17.74 -1.42
CA LEU A 86 16.89 -17.49 -1.68
C LEU A 86 16.54 -16.00 -1.77
N HIS A 87 17.50 -15.11 -1.55
CA HIS A 87 17.34 -13.69 -1.87
C HIS A 87 17.64 -13.46 -3.34
N GLU A 88 16.61 -13.57 -4.18
CA GLU A 88 16.69 -13.05 -5.55
C GLU A 88 17.07 -11.56 -5.48
N PRO A 89 18.01 -11.07 -6.33
CA PRO A 89 18.29 -9.65 -6.41
C PRO A 89 16.96 -8.96 -6.74
N GLU A 90 16.51 -8.01 -5.89
CA GLU A 90 15.21 -7.35 -6.01
C GLU A 90 14.95 -6.95 -7.47
N LEU A 91 14.24 -7.80 -8.20
CA LEU A 91 13.92 -7.60 -9.61
C LEU A 91 13.11 -6.32 -9.63
N GLY A 92 13.70 -5.31 -10.25
CA GLY A 92 13.38 -3.91 -10.10
C GLY A 92 11.88 -3.70 -9.96
N ARG A 93 11.49 -3.07 -8.84
CA ARG A 93 10.15 -2.57 -8.59
C ARG A 93 9.61 -1.92 -9.87
N HIS A 94 8.80 -2.66 -10.63
CA HIS A 94 7.98 -2.07 -11.68
C HIS A 94 6.80 -1.38 -10.99
N SER A 95 7.10 -0.24 -10.38
CA SER A 95 6.07 0.76 -10.15
C SER A 95 5.69 1.26 -11.53
N LEU A 96 4.43 1.08 -11.94
CA LEU A 96 3.92 1.68 -13.16
C LEU A 96 4.24 3.18 -13.11
N SER A 97 4.95 3.66 -14.13
CA SER A 97 5.30 5.07 -14.22
C SER A 97 4.10 5.86 -14.71
N GLN A 98 4.03 7.16 -14.44
CA GLN A 98 2.96 8.00 -15.01
C GLN A 98 2.99 7.97 -16.55
N ASP A 99 4.16 7.86 -17.15
CA ASP A 99 4.33 7.70 -18.59
C ASP A 99 3.66 6.43 -19.14
N ASP A 100 3.45 5.39 -18.32
CA ASP A 100 2.73 4.17 -18.71
C ASP A 100 1.21 4.34 -18.59
N VAL A 101 0.75 5.24 -17.73
CA VAL A 101 -0.66 5.60 -17.60
C VAL A 101 -1.09 6.50 -18.76
N ASP A 102 -0.26 7.48 -19.13
CA ASP A 102 -0.58 8.43 -20.20
C ASP A 102 -0.72 7.73 -21.56
N LYS A 103 0.09 6.70 -21.83
CA LYS A 103 -0.02 5.84 -23.04
C LYS A 103 -1.35 5.09 -23.16
N LEU A 104 -2.15 4.98 -22.10
CA LEU A 104 -3.46 4.32 -22.14
C LEU A 104 -4.59 5.25 -22.62
N PHE A 105 -4.35 6.56 -22.63
CA PHE A 105 -5.38 7.58 -22.90
C PHE A 105 -5.08 8.46 -24.13
N ASP A 106 -3.95 8.23 -24.81
CA ASP A 106 -3.64 8.71 -26.17
C ASP A 106 -4.14 7.75 -27.26
#